data_AF-A0A832H178-F1
#
_entry.id   AF-A0A832H178-F1
#
_cell.length_a   1.000
_cell.length_b   1.000
_cell.length_c   1.000
_cell.angle_alpha   90.00
_cell.angle_beta   90.00
_cell.angle_gamma   90.00
#
_symmetry.space_group_name_H-M   'P 1'
#
loop_
_entity.id
_entity.type
_entity.pdbx_description
1 polymer ?
#
loop_
_entity_poly.entity_id
_entity_poly.type
_entity_poly.pdbx_seq_one_letter_code
_entity_poly.pdbx_strand_id
1 'polypeptide(L)'
;MLPTDLLIHRFNGEEIVPKRLAIGSENLAIATELIEVFQAAKGETRGSLNRNLQELEGEETDYRVKRGLAHLLNGDAFSTFETISPLEPVSLRQKVFAIAAQAPASLLATQTTLQQISTTLTQELGREVLPDQIRSGLYADLSENQILIEFEPPTPEA
;
A
#
# COMPACT_ATOMS: atom_id res chain seq x y z
N MET A 1 -2.07 16.42 -4.82
CA MET A 1 -1.23 17.61 -4.52
C MET A 1 0.10 17.13 -3.96
N LEU A 2 1.21 17.73 -4.39
CA LEU A 2 2.56 17.34 -3.93
C LEU A 2 2.86 17.93 -2.53
N PRO A 3 3.45 17.15 -1.61
CA PRO A 3 3.96 17.60 -0.33
C PRO A 3 5.05 18.67 -0.48
N THR A 4 5.18 19.56 0.50
CA THR A 4 6.14 20.70 0.46
C THR A 4 7.58 20.22 0.40
N ASP A 5 7.91 19.12 1.07
CA ASP A 5 9.22 18.47 1.12
C ASP A 5 9.61 17.81 -0.22
N LEU A 6 8.65 17.57 -1.11
CA LEU A 6 8.89 17.08 -2.48
C LEU A 6 8.96 18.20 -3.52
N LEU A 7 8.75 19.47 -3.13
CA LEU A 7 8.84 20.60 -4.07
C LEU A 7 10.29 20.90 -4.44
N ILE A 8 10.57 20.91 -5.74
CA ILE A 8 11.88 21.29 -6.27
C ILE A 8 11.78 22.69 -6.88
N HIS A 9 12.53 23.64 -6.33
CA HIS A 9 12.56 25.03 -6.79
C HIS A 9 13.96 25.62 -6.62
N ARG A 10 14.17 26.79 -7.23
CA ARG A 10 15.37 27.61 -7.05
C ARG A 10 14.97 29.07 -6.82
N PHE A 11 15.82 29.81 -6.12
CA PHE A 11 15.67 31.26 -5.98
C PHE A 11 16.38 31.97 -7.12
N ASN A 12 15.75 33.01 -7.66
CA ASN A 12 16.33 33.92 -8.64
C ASN A 12 16.07 35.37 -8.19
N GLY A 13 16.98 35.93 -7.40
CA GLY A 13 16.73 37.19 -6.70
C GLY A 13 15.58 37.03 -5.69
N GLU A 14 14.52 37.83 -5.86
CA GLU A 14 13.31 37.79 -5.03
C GLU A 14 12.24 36.81 -5.55
N GLU A 15 12.52 36.09 -6.66
CA GLU A 15 11.58 35.17 -7.29
C GLU A 15 11.86 33.70 -6.92
N ILE A 16 10.80 32.92 -6.70
CA ILE A 16 10.86 31.45 -6.57
C ILE A 16 10.50 30.83 -7.93
N VAL A 17 11.47 30.13 -8.54
CA VAL A 17 11.30 29.48 -9.83
C VAL A 17 11.17 27.96 -9.62
N PRO A 18 10.01 27.34 -9.92
CA PRO A 18 9.85 25.90 -9.81
C PRO A 18 10.71 25.17 -10.84
N LYS A 19 11.31 24.03 -10.46
CA LYS A 19 12.02 23.16 -11.39
C LYS A 19 10.97 22.35 -12.15
N ARG A 20 10.83 22.62 -13.46
CA ARG A 20 10.03 21.79 -14.36
C ARG A 20 10.86 20.60 -14.83
N LEU A 21 10.26 19.41 -14.83
CA LEU A 21 10.88 18.23 -15.41
C LEU A 21 10.69 18.27 -16.92
N ALA A 22 11.79 18.12 -17.66
CA ALA A 22 11.73 17.98 -19.12
C ALA A 22 11.31 16.55 -19.47
N ILE A 23 10.55 16.41 -20.55
CA ILE A 23 10.22 15.12 -21.17
C ILE A 23 11.47 14.63 -21.93
N GLY A 24 12.47 14.17 -21.18
CA GLY A 24 13.75 13.68 -21.67
C GLY A 24 13.99 12.24 -21.23
N SER A 25 14.93 11.56 -21.88
CA SER A 25 15.17 10.12 -21.70
C SER A 25 15.38 9.68 -20.26
N GLU A 26 16.07 10.49 -19.46
CA GLU A 26 16.35 10.23 -18.04
C GLU A 26 15.06 10.22 -17.19
N ASN A 27 14.25 11.29 -17.27
CA ASN A 27 12.99 11.36 -16.52
C ASN A 27 11.97 10.33 -17.03
N LEU A 28 11.96 10.04 -18.33
CA LEU A 28 11.09 9.02 -18.92
C LEU A 28 11.47 7.62 -18.44
N ALA A 29 12.76 7.32 -18.29
CA ALA A 29 13.22 6.05 -17.73
C ALA A 29 12.74 5.90 -16.28
N ILE A 30 12.90 6.94 -15.45
CA ILE A 30 12.41 6.94 -14.06
C ILE A 30 10.89 6.74 -14.01
N ALA A 31 10.13 7.47 -14.83
CA ALA A 31 8.68 7.35 -14.86
C ALA A 31 8.24 5.95 -15.30
N THR A 32 8.89 5.39 -16.32
CA THR A 32 8.61 4.03 -16.83
C THR A 32 8.85 2.99 -15.73
N GLU A 33 10.01 3.04 -15.07
CA GLU A 33 10.37 2.12 -14.01
C GLU A 33 9.37 2.19 -12.84
N LEU A 34 8.98 3.38 -12.41
CA LEU A 34 7.98 3.54 -11.35
C LEU A 34 6.61 2.99 -11.76
N ILE A 35 6.18 3.24 -13.00
CA ILE A 35 4.91 2.69 -13.51
C ILE A 35 4.95 1.16 -13.47
N GLU A 36 6.06 0.54 -13.88
CA GLU A 36 6.25 -0.91 -13.83
C GLU A 36 6.20 -1.46 -12.40
N VAL A 37 6.81 -0.76 -11.43
CA VAL A 37 6.73 -1.13 -10.01
C VAL A 37 5.28 -1.13 -9.51
N PHE A 38 4.50 -0.11 -9.85
CA PHE A 38 3.09 -0.05 -9.45
C PHE A 38 2.23 -1.12 -10.15
N GLN A 39 2.48 -1.39 -11.43
CA GLN A 39 1.79 -2.47 -12.16
C GLN A 39 2.07 -3.83 -11.50
N ALA A 40 3.32 -4.09 -11.12
CA ALA A 40 3.72 -5.32 -10.45
C ALA A 40 3.17 -5.45 -9.02
N ALA A 41 2.87 -4.33 -8.36
CA ALA A 41 2.34 -4.29 -7.00
C ALA A 41 0.82 -4.49 -6.90
N LYS A 42 0.11 -4.72 -8.00
CA LYS A 42 -1.34 -4.99 -7.96
C LYS A 42 -1.61 -6.26 -7.15
N GLY A 43 -2.48 -6.15 -6.14
CA GLY A 43 -2.78 -7.22 -5.19
C GLY A 43 -1.83 -7.29 -3.99
N GLU A 44 -0.76 -6.48 -3.96
CA GLU A 44 0.15 -6.36 -2.82
C GLU A 44 -0.32 -5.27 -1.85
N THR A 45 0.23 -5.29 -0.64
CA THR A 45 -0.04 -4.25 0.36
C THR A 45 0.68 -2.95 0.03
N ARG A 46 0.11 -1.82 0.42
CA ARG A 46 0.74 -0.50 0.29
C ARG A 46 2.12 -0.47 0.97
N GLY A 47 2.27 -1.15 2.11
CA GLY A 47 3.55 -1.29 2.79
C GLY A 47 4.59 -2.07 1.98
N SER A 48 4.17 -3.08 1.20
CA SER A 48 5.05 -3.81 0.27
C SER A 48 5.52 -2.91 -0.86
N LEU A 49 4.59 -2.20 -1.51
CA LEU A 49 4.89 -1.21 -2.54
C LEU A 49 5.86 -0.13 -2.02
N ASN A 50 5.60 0.43 -0.84
CA ASN A 50 6.47 1.45 -0.26
C ASN A 50 7.90 0.96 -0.02
N ARG A 51 8.09 -0.31 0.35
CA ARG A 51 9.44 -0.90 0.49
C ARG A 51 10.15 -0.99 -0.86
N ASN A 52 9.46 -1.47 -1.90
CA ASN A 52 10.02 -1.55 -3.25
C ASN A 52 10.43 -0.15 -3.77
N LEU A 53 9.58 0.86 -3.52
CA LEU A 53 9.89 2.25 -3.88
C LEU A 53 11.10 2.79 -3.10
N GLN A 54 11.21 2.46 -1.82
CA GLN A 54 12.35 2.88 -0.99
C GLN A 54 13.68 2.25 -1.45
N GLU A 55 13.66 0.99 -1.89
CA GLU A 55 14.83 0.33 -2.47
C GLU A 55 15.29 1.07 -3.74
N LEU A 56 14.34 1.45 -4.60
CA LEU A 56 14.61 2.18 -5.85
C LEU A 56 15.18 3.60 -5.64
N GLU A 57 14.82 4.24 -4.52
CA GLU A 57 15.39 5.55 -4.14
C GLU A 57 16.89 5.47 -3.80
N GLY A 58 17.34 4.34 -3.27
CA GLY A 58 18.70 4.18 -2.71
C GLY A 58 19.82 4.11 -3.75
N GLU A 59 19.49 3.96 -5.02
CA GLU A 59 20.45 3.66 -6.08
C GLU A 59 21.08 4.91 -6.72
N GLU A 60 20.46 6.10 -6.66
CA GLU A 60 20.84 7.27 -7.47
C GLU A 60 20.58 8.65 -6.82
N THR A 61 21.13 9.71 -7.41
CA THR A 61 21.01 11.10 -6.92
C THR A 61 19.63 11.73 -7.14
N ASP A 62 18.77 11.13 -7.96
CA ASP A 62 17.48 11.67 -8.39
C ASP A 62 16.31 11.28 -7.48
N TYR A 63 16.60 10.92 -6.22
CA TYR A 63 15.62 10.49 -5.22
C TYR A 63 14.42 11.45 -5.07
N ARG A 64 14.61 12.77 -5.26
CA ARG A 64 13.49 13.74 -5.20
C ARG A 64 12.51 13.59 -6.36
N VAL A 65 13.00 13.29 -7.56
CA VAL A 65 12.16 13.04 -8.73
C VAL A 65 11.43 11.72 -8.57
N LYS A 66 12.15 10.65 -8.16
CA LYS A 66 11.57 9.34 -7.89
C LYS A 66 10.43 9.44 -6.85
N ARG A 67 10.67 10.10 -5.72
CA ARG A 67 9.65 10.36 -4.68
C ARG A 67 8.46 11.17 -5.19
N GLY A 68 8.73 12.24 -5.93
CA GLY A 68 7.68 13.10 -6.47
C GLY A 68 6.74 12.32 -7.39
N LEU A 69 7.29 11.57 -8.33
CA LEU A 69 6.52 10.74 -9.27
C LEU A 69 5.80 9.59 -8.56
N ALA A 70 6.48 8.88 -7.64
CA ALA A 70 5.86 7.82 -6.85
C ALA A 70 4.68 8.34 -6.01
N HIS A 71 4.79 9.55 -5.45
CA HIS A 71 3.69 10.20 -4.73
C HIS A 71 2.50 10.49 -5.63
N LEU A 72 2.74 10.91 -6.89
CA LEU A 72 1.67 11.13 -7.86
C LEU A 72 0.97 9.81 -8.20
N LEU A 73 1.74 8.75 -8.50
CA LEU A 73 1.21 7.42 -8.82
C LEU A 73 0.42 6.79 -7.65
N ASN A 74 0.83 7.06 -6.40
CA ASN A 74 0.11 6.60 -5.20
C ASN A 74 -1.19 7.37 -4.93
N GLY A 75 -1.40 8.51 -5.60
CA GLY A 75 -2.62 9.29 -5.47
C GLY A 75 -3.83 8.58 -6.09
N ASP A 76 -5.02 8.94 -5.58
CA ASP A 76 -6.33 8.38 -5.99
C ASP A 76 -6.65 8.53 -7.48
N ALA A 77 -5.87 9.34 -8.23
CA ALA A 77 -6.01 9.47 -9.67
C ALA A 77 -5.53 8.24 -10.44
N PHE A 78 -4.59 7.47 -9.87
CA PHE A 78 -4.00 6.31 -10.53
C PHE A 78 -4.10 5.04 -9.70
N SER A 79 -4.14 5.13 -8.36
CA SER A 79 -4.13 3.96 -7.48
C SER A 79 -5.37 3.92 -6.58
N THR A 80 -6.04 2.77 -6.55
CA THR A 80 -7.12 2.49 -5.59
C THR A 80 -6.66 1.46 -4.58
N PHE A 81 -6.63 1.86 -3.31
CA PHE A 81 -6.27 0.98 -2.20
C PHE A 81 -7.47 0.69 -1.32
N GLU A 82 -7.67 -0.58 -1.00
CA GLU A 82 -8.82 -1.04 -0.23
C GLU A 82 -8.44 -1.82 1.01
N THR A 83 -9.27 -1.69 2.05
CA THR A 83 -9.21 -2.50 3.24
C THR A 83 -9.91 -3.83 2.98
N ILE A 84 -9.13 -4.90 2.76
CA ILE A 84 -9.65 -6.24 2.48
C ILE A 84 -9.69 -7.07 3.77
N SER A 85 -10.89 -7.34 4.26
CA SER A 85 -11.12 -8.13 5.47
C SER A 85 -12.47 -8.87 5.41
N PRO A 86 -12.61 -10.07 6.01
CA PRO A 86 -13.88 -10.80 6.02
C PRO A 86 -15.00 -10.09 6.80
N LEU A 87 -14.62 -9.24 7.76
CA LEU A 87 -15.48 -8.36 8.56
C LEU A 87 -14.80 -7.00 8.73
N GLU A 88 -15.54 -5.99 9.21
CA GLU A 88 -14.92 -4.76 9.70
C GLU A 88 -13.76 -5.08 10.68
N PRO A 89 -12.53 -4.58 10.46
CA PRO A 89 -11.34 -5.00 11.21
C PRO A 89 -11.49 -4.87 12.73
N VAL A 90 -12.21 -3.84 13.20
CA VAL A 90 -12.54 -3.67 14.62
C VAL A 90 -13.37 -4.84 15.16
N SER A 91 -14.44 -5.22 14.46
CA SER A 91 -15.31 -6.34 14.84
C SER A 91 -14.57 -7.68 14.73
N LEU A 92 -13.71 -7.83 13.72
CA LEU A 92 -12.87 -9.01 13.56
C LEU A 92 -11.91 -9.18 14.75
N ARG A 93 -11.21 -8.11 15.15
CA ARG A 93 -10.33 -8.10 16.32
C ARG A 93 -11.08 -8.46 17.60
N GLN A 94 -12.26 -7.90 17.82
CA GLN A 94 -13.08 -8.23 18.99
C GLN A 94 -13.42 -9.72 19.05
N LYS A 95 -13.93 -10.30 17.95
CA LYS A 95 -14.25 -11.74 17.88
C LYS A 95 -13.01 -12.61 18.11
N VAL A 96 -11.93 -12.34 17.38
CA VAL A 96 -10.70 -13.15 17.45
C VAL A 96 -10.10 -13.10 18.85
N PHE A 97 -9.98 -11.92 19.46
CA PHE A 97 -9.36 -11.80 20.78
C PHE A 97 -10.25 -12.31 21.91
N ALA A 98 -11.58 -12.25 21.77
CA ALA A 98 -12.49 -12.88 22.74
C ALA A 98 -12.35 -14.41 22.77
N ILE A 99 -12.08 -15.05 21.62
CA ILE A 99 -11.80 -16.50 21.57
C ILE A 99 -10.39 -16.78 22.05
N ALA A 100 -9.39 -16.02 21.58
CA ALA A 100 -7.99 -16.22 21.97
C ALA A 100 -7.78 -16.14 23.49
N ALA A 101 -8.52 -15.27 24.19
CA ALA A 101 -8.43 -15.09 25.63
C ALA A 101 -8.87 -16.32 26.45
N GLN A 102 -9.51 -17.32 25.84
CA GLN A 102 -9.97 -18.53 26.52
C GLN A 102 -8.87 -19.58 26.72
N ALA A 103 -7.70 -19.39 26.09
CA ALA A 103 -6.57 -20.30 26.16
C ALA A 103 -5.25 -19.56 26.40
N PRO A 104 -4.24 -20.21 27.01
CA PRO A 104 -2.89 -19.66 27.10
C PRO A 104 -2.29 -19.40 25.71
N ALA A 105 -1.54 -18.30 25.59
CA ALA A 105 -0.88 -17.93 24.35
C ALA A 105 0.12 -19.02 23.89
N SER A 106 -0.10 -19.58 22.71
CA SER A 106 0.80 -20.52 22.05
C SER A 106 0.55 -20.55 20.55
N LEU A 107 1.53 -20.99 19.76
CA LEU A 107 1.37 -21.13 18.30
C LEU A 107 0.20 -22.06 17.94
N LEU A 108 0.06 -23.16 18.69
CA LEU A 108 -1.04 -24.11 18.51
C LEU A 108 -2.40 -23.45 18.84
N ALA A 109 -2.50 -22.71 19.94
CA ALA A 109 -3.73 -21.99 20.30
C ALA A 109 -4.11 -20.94 19.25
N THR A 110 -3.14 -20.22 18.67
CA THR A 110 -3.38 -19.27 17.58
C THR A 110 -3.95 -19.96 16.34
N GLN A 111 -3.38 -21.09 15.92
CA GLN A 111 -3.88 -21.86 14.78
C GLN A 111 -5.32 -22.35 15.03
N THR A 112 -5.58 -22.92 16.20
CA THR A 112 -6.92 -23.37 16.59
C THR A 112 -7.92 -22.22 16.61
N THR A 113 -7.54 -21.06 17.15
CA THR A 113 -8.39 -19.86 17.20
C THR A 113 -8.76 -19.39 15.80
N LEU A 114 -7.78 -19.28 14.89
CA LEU A 114 -8.03 -18.84 13.51
C LEU A 114 -8.92 -19.83 12.76
N GLN A 115 -8.73 -21.14 12.94
CA GLN A 115 -9.59 -22.17 12.35
C GLN A 115 -11.03 -22.12 12.87
N GLN A 116 -11.18 -21.91 14.18
CA GLN A 116 -12.50 -21.77 14.79
C GLN A 116 -13.24 -20.53 14.26
N ILE A 117 -12.56 -19.38 14.19
CA ILE A 117 -13.12 -18.15 13.64
C ILE A 117 -13.46 -18.33 12.15
N SER A 118 -12.57 -18.96 11.37
CA SER A 118 -12.79 -19.27 9.94
C SER A 118 -14.06 -20.09 9.74
N THR A 119 -14.23 -21.16 10.51
CA THR A 119 -15.44 -22.00 10.46
C THR A 119 -16.69 -21.19 10.85
N THR A 120 -16.60 -20.39 11.91
CA THR A 120 -17.72 -19.59 12.42
C THR A 120 -18.14 -18.53 11.39
N LEU A 121 -17.21 -17.76 10.86
CA LEU A 121 -17.48 -16.72 9.87
C LEU A 121 -17.97 -17.29 8.55
N THR A 122 -17.45 -18.46 8.15
CA THR A 122 -17.93 -19.15 6.94
C THR A 122 -19.42 -19.47 7.04
N GLN A 123 -19.87 -19.92 8.22
CA GLN A 123 -21.28 -20.20 8.49
C GLN A 123 -22.11 -18.92 8.61
N GLU A 124 -21.63 -17.92 9.37
CA GLU A 124 -22.35 -16.66 9.59
C GLU A 124 -22.54 -15.85 8.29
N LEU A 125 -21.54 -15.83 7.42
CA LEU A 125 -21.53 -15.01 6.20
C LEU A 125 -22.02 -15.75 4.95
N GLY A 126 -22.21 -17.07 5.02
CA GLY A 126 -22.64 -17.89 3.87
C GLY A 126 -21.62 -17.94 2.71
N ARG A 127 -20.35 -17.62 2.97
CA ARG A 127 -19.23 -17.66 2.03
C ARG A 127 -17.98 -18.18 2.71
N GLU A 128 -17.09 -18.83 1.98
CA GLU A 128 -15.84 -19.34 2.54
C GLU A 128 -14.97 -18.19 3.09
N VAL A 129 -14.49 -18.35 4.32
CA VAL A 129 -13.53 -17.45 4.97
C VAL A 129 -12.34 -18.28 5.44
N LEU A 130 -11.16 -18.01 4.91
CA LEU A 130 -9.94 -18.75 5.23
C LEU A 130 -9.22 -18.18 6.47
N PRO A 131 -8.48 -19.01 7.22
CA PRO A 131 -7.67 -18.55 8.35
C PRO A 131 -6.69 -17.42 8.00
N ASP A 132 -6.11 -17.45 6.80
CA ASP A 132 -5.16 -16.42 6.35
C ASP A 132 -5.86 -15.08 6.04
N GLN A 133 -7.11 -15.11 5.57
CA GLN A 133 -7.92 -13.90 5.39
C GLN A 133 -8.29 -13.25 6.73
N ILE A 134 -8.47 -14.05 7.77
CA ILE A 134 -8.66 -13.53 9.13
C ILE A 134 -7.36 -12.89 9.62
N ARG A 135 -6.23 -13.57 9.43
CA ARG A 135 -4.91 -13.07 9.84
C ARG A 135 -4.60 -11.72 9.19
N SER A 136 -4.75 -11.61 7.88
CA SER A 136 -4.52 -10.34 7.16
C SER A 136 -5.59 -9.29 7.49
N GLY A 137 -6.84 -9.71 7.69
CA GLY A 137 -7.97 -8.82 8.00
C GLY A 137 -7.89 -8.13 9.35
N LEU A 138 -7.17 -8.69 10.35
CA LEU A 138 -7.10 -8.14 11.72
C LEU A 138 -6.71 -6.66 11.77
N TYR A 139 -5.79 -6.25 10.89
CA TYR A 139 -5.25 -4.89 10.83
C TYR A 139 -5.29 -4.32 9.40
N ALA A 140 -6.21 -4.80 8.56
CA ALA A 140 -6.37 -4.32 7.19
C ALA A 140 -6.85 -2.85 7.11
N ASP A 141 -7.29 -2.27 8.23
CA ASP A 141 -7.62 -0.85 8.42
C ASP A 141 -6.37 0.05 8.51
N LEU A 142 -5.18 -0.50 8.78
CA LEU A 142 -3.94 0.27 8.75
C LEU A 142 -3.55 0.59 7.30
N SER A 143 -3.14 1.83 7.05
CA SER A 143 -2.81 2.32 5.69
C SER A 143 -1.77 1.47 4.98
N GLU A 144 -0.79 0.91 5.69
CA GLU A 144 0.25 0.04 5.14
C GLU A 144 -0.27 -1.35 4.74
N ASN A 145 -1.38 -1.79 5.32
CA ASN A 145 -1.97 -3.11 5.05
C ASN A 145 -3.09 -3.06 4.00
N GLN A 146 -3.50 -1.86 3.57
CA GLN A 146 -4.43 -1.72 2.46
C GLN A 146 -3.82 -2.30 1.18
N ILE A 147 -4.65 -2.92 0.35
CA ILE A 147 -4.23 -3.65 -0.84
C ILE A 147 -4.47 -2.78 -2.07
N LEU A 148 -3.48 -2.68 -2.97
CA LEU A 148 -3.64 -2.03 -4.27
C LEU A 148 -4.54 -2.88 -5.16
N ILE A 149 -5.83 -2.54 -5.26
CA ILE A 149 -6.80 -3.32 -6.05
C ILE A 149 -6.86 -2.89 -7.51
N GLU A 150 -6.53 -1.64 -7.78
CA GLU A 150 -6.59 -1.05 -9.11
C GLU A 150 -5.44 -0.06 -9.28
N PHE A 151 -4.84 -0.11 -10.47
CA PHE A 151 -3.83 0.84 -10.91
C PHE A 151 -4.11 1.21 -12.36
N GLU A 152 -4.33 2.48 -12.63
CA GLU A 152 -4.50 3.06 -13.97
C GLU A 152 -3.17 3.68 -14.42
N PRO A 153 -2.34 2.95 -15.17
CA PRO A 153 -1.01 3.45 -15.51
C PRO A 153 -1.09 4.64 -16.48
N PRO A 154 -0.50 5.80 -16.15
CA PRO A 154 -0.30 6.86 -17.13
C PRO A 154 0.77 6.46 -18.15
N THR A 155 0.85 7.20 -19.26
CA THR A 155 2.06 7.17 -20.10
C THR A 155 3.18 7.94 -19.39
N PRO A 156 4.46 7.54 -19.53
CA PRO A 156 5.59 8.25 -18.92
C PRO A 156 5.67 9.75 -19.24
N GLU A 157 5.11 10.20 -20.37
CA GLU A 157 5.07 11.59 -20.82
C GLU A 157 3.94 12.45 -20.22
N ALA A 158 2.91 11.82 -19.62
CA ALA A 158 1.68 12.49 -19.15
C ALA A 158 1.85 13.09 -17.75
#